data_AF-I3EFN2-F1
#
_entry.id   AF-I3EFN2-F1
#
_cell.length_a   1.000
_cell.length_b   1.000
_cell.length_c   1.000
_cell.angle_alpha   90.00
_cell.angle_beta   90.00
_cell.angle_gamma   90.00
#
_symmetry.space_group_name_H-M   'P 1'
#
loop_
_entity.id
_entity.type
_entity.pdbx_description
1 polymer ?
#
loop_
_entity_poly.entity_id
_entity_poly.type
_entity_poly.pdbx_seq_one_letter_code
_entity_poly.pdbx_strand_id
1 'polypeptide(L)'
;MSRIRCMECGSIYKTAQAYEKHIATTKHKKIEELTWYASRIGKNEGIFVQTIIEEFGWEPFYLVEENEVESILHIYKGDSENISLLIDKREIDMEKTFDYFDATLSIYTVSLVFRSTRN
;
A
#
# COMPACT_ATOMS: atom_id res chain seq x y z
N MET A 1 1.92 10.21 -13.56
CA MET A 1 1.15 10.81 -12.45
C MET A 1 0.42 9.69 -11.73
N SER A 2 0.90 9.30 -10.55
CA SER A 2 0.27 8.27 -9.73
C SER A 2 -1.09 8.76 -9.24
N ARG A 3 -2.11 7.90 -9.32
CA ARG A 3 -3.47 8.19 -8.88
C ARG A 3 -3.74 7.38 -7.61
N ILE A 4 -4.20 8.04 -6.54
CA ILE A 4 -4.48 7.42 -5.24
C ILE A 4 -5.98 7.09 -5.19
N ARG A 5 -6.35 5.86 -4.87
CA ARG A 5 -7.75 5.41 -4.85
C ARG A 5 -8.20 5.16 -3.41
N CYS A 6 -9.34 5.74 -3.01
CA CYS A 6 -9.99 5.41 -1.74
C CYS A 6 -10.65 4.04 -1.81
N MET A 7 -10.39 3.19 -0.81
CA MET A 7 -10.96 1.84 -0.73
C MET A 7 -12.45 1.82 -0.45
N GLU A 8 -12.96 2.75 0.38
CA GLU A 8 -14.38 2.72 0.76
C GLU A 8 -15.32 3.18 -0.36
N CYS A 9 -14.97 4.27 -1.04
CA CYS A 9 -15.86 4.87 -2.04
C CYS A 9 -15.34 4.75 -3.48
N GLY A 10 -14.14 4.19 -3.68
CA GLY A 10 -13.53 4.04 -5.00
C GLY A 10 -13.08 5.34 -5.65
N SER A 11 -13.18 6.48 -4.95
CA SER A 11 -12.79 7.81 -5.46
C SER A 11 -11.30 7.90 -5.77
N ILE A 12 -10.94 8.63 -6.82
CA ILE A 12 -9.59 8.72 -7.34
C ILE A 12 -9.05 10.15 -7.18
N TYR A 13 -7.87 10.27 -6.56
CA TYR A 13 -7.21 11.52 -6.24
C TYR A 13 -5.87 11.63 -6.98
N LYS A 14 -5.56 12.85 -7.41
CA LYS A 14 -4.34 13.15 -8.19
C LYS A 14 -3.13 13.49 -7.30
N THR A 15 -3.36 13.77 -6.02
CA THR A 15 -2.33 14.18 -5.05
C THR A 15 -2.64 13.58 -3.68
N ALA A 16 -1.61 13.33 -2.88
CA ALA A 16 -1.74 12.85 -1.49
C ALA A 16 -2.57 13.81 -0.64
N GLN A 17 -2.32 15.12 -0.76
CA GLN A 17 -3.04 16.16 -0.03
C GLN A 17 -4.56 16.17 -0.30
N ALA A 18 -4.98 15.83 -1.53
CA ALA A 18 -6.41 15.71 -1.85
C ALA A 18 -7.04 14.43 -1.27
N TYR A 19 -6.26 13.35 -1.18
CA TYR A 19 -6.68 12.12 -0.53
C TYR A 19 -6.78 12.28 0.99
N GLU A 20 -5.79 12.91 1.63
CA GLU A 20 -5.82 13.24 3.07
C GLU A 20 -7.05 14.08 3.44
N LYS A 21 -7.32 15.14 2.67
CA LYS A 21 -8.51 15.98 2.89
C LYS A 21 -9.79 15.17 2.75
N HIS A 22 -9.85 14.25 1.80
CA HIS A 22 -11.00 13.37 1.62
C HIS A 22 -11.19 12.43 2.82
N ILE A 23 -10.14 11.77 3.30
CA ILE A 23 -10.20 10.90 4.48
C ILE A 23 -10.63 11.70 5.72
N ALA A 24 -10.12 12.91 5.91
CA ALA A 24 -10.48 13.76 7.05
C ALA A 24 -11.93 14.27 7.02
N THR A 25 -12.53 14.42 5.84
CA THR A 25 -13.87 15.02 5.68
C THR A 25 -14.98 14.00 5.44
N THR A 26 -14.63 12.79 5.00
CA THR A 26 -15.61 11.77 4.63
C THR A 26 -15.76 10.79 5.78
N LYS A 27 -16.98 10.68 6.34
CA LYS A 27 -17.32 9.69 7.38
C LYS A 27 -17.43 8.31 6.76
N HIS A 28 -16.27 7.76 6.49
CA HIS A 28 -16.08 6.41 6.04
C HIS A 28 -16.46 5.40 7.15
N LYS A 29 -17.25 4.39 6.81
CA LYS A 29 -17.69 3.34 7.74
C LYS A 29 -16.54 2.34 7.82
N LYS A 30 -15.83 2.33 8.95
CA LYS A 30 -14.83 1.32 9.34
C LYS A 30 -15.02 0.04 8.52
N ILE A 31 -14.03 -0.28 7.70
CA ILE A 31 -13.97 -1.52 6.91
C ILE A 31 -13.87 -2.68 7.92
N GLU A 32 -15.01 -3.14 8.44
CA GLU A 32 -15.07 -4.18 9.49
C GLU A 32 -14.81 -5.59 8.92
N GLU A 33 -14.71 -5.76 7.60
CA GLU A 33 -14.60 -7.10 6.97
C GLU A 33 -13.28 -7.38 6.24
N LEU A 34 -12.42 -6.39 5.97
CA LEU A 34 -11.13 -6.58 5.29
C LEU A 34 -9.98 -6.06 6.15
N THR A 35 -9.23 -6.99 6.75
CA THR A 35 -8.02 -6.69 7.52
C THR A 35 -6.87 -6.17 6.65
N TRP A 36 -6.93 -6.42 5.34
CA TRP A 36 -6.03 -5.86 4.34
C TRP A 36 -6.60 -5.90 2.92
N TYR A 37 -6.00 -5.13 2.03
CA TYR A 37 -6.36 -4.96 0.62
C TYR A 37 -5.11 -4.80 -0.22
N ALA A 38 -5.05 -5.46 -1.37
CA ALA A 38 -4.03 -5.23 -2.39
C ALA A 38 -4.65 -5.01 -3.77
N SER A 39 -4.03 -4.15 -4.58
CA SER A 39 -4.43 -3.89 -5.96
C SER A 39 -3.24 -3.56 -6.85
N ARG A 40 -3.41 -3.77 -8.16
CA ARG A 40 -2.42 -3.34 -9.16
C ARG A 40 -2.57 -1.84 -9.44
N ILE A 41 -1.44 -1.16 -9.58
CA ILE A 41 -1.37 0.23 -10.05
C ILE A 41 -1.24 0.20 -11.58
N GLY A 42 -2.11 0.94 -12.28
CA GLY A 42 -2.06 1.06 -13.74
C GLY A 42 -2.15 -0.28 -14.49
N LYS A 43 -1.50 -0.38 -15.66
CA LYS A 43 -1.38 -1.64 -16.43
C LYS A 43 -0.20 -2.48 -15.92
N ASN A 44 -0.19 -2.78 -14.62
CA ASN A 44 0.91 -3.47 -13.95
C ASN A 44 2.17 -2.62 -13.75
N GLU A 45 1.97 -1.33 -13.42
CA GLU A 45 3.02 -0.36 -13.12
C GLU A 45 3.46 -0.43 -11.65
N GLY A 46 2.73 -1.16 -10.80
CA GLY A 46 3.02 -1.25 -9.39
C GLY A 46 1.97 -2.04 -8.62
N ILE A 47 2.13 -2.09 -7.30
CA ILE A 47 1.24 -2.74 -6.35
C ILE A 47 0.95 -1.76 -5.22
N PHE A 48 -0.32 -1.63 -4.89
CA PHE A 48 -0.82 -0.84 -3.79
C PHE A 48 -1.43 -1.76 -2.74
N VAL A 49 -1.00 -1.62 -1.49
CA VAL A 49 -1.46 -2.42 -0.36
C VAL A 49 -1.88 -1.50 0.78
N GLN A 50 -2.98 -1.83 1.45
CA GLN A 50 -3.40 -1.19 2.70
C GLN A 50 -3.78 -2.26 3.71
N THR A 51 -3.42 -2.07 4.97
CA THR A 51 -3.75 -3.00 6.05
C THR A 51 -3.98 -2.30 7.37
N ILE A 52 -4.81 -2.90 8.21
CA ILE A 52 -5.08 -2.45 9.57
C ILE A 52 -3.97 -2.95 10.50
N ILE A 53 -3.49 -2.07 11.37
CA ILE A 53 -2.50 -2.36 12.41
C ILE A 53 -3.23 -2.49 13.74
N GLU A 54 -3.35 -3.72 14.24
CA GLU A 54 -4.05 -4.01 15.48
C GLU A 54 -3.12 -3.95 16.69
N GLU A 55 -1.81 -4.10 16.48
CA GLU A 55 -0.81 -4.12 17.54
C GLU A 55 -0.42 -2.70 17.97
N PHE A 56 -0.72 -2.35 19.21
CA PHE A 56 -0.48 -1.01 19.74
C PHE A 56 1.00 -0.78 20.04
N GLY A 57 1.56 0.31 19.53
CA GLY A 57 2.98 0.65 19.71
C GLY A 57 3.92 0.00 18.70
N TRP A 58 3.39 -0.76 17.74
CA TRP A 58 4.15 -1.28 16.61
C TRP A 58 4.17 -0.25 15.47
N GLU A 59 5.36 0.01 14.92
CA GLU A 59 5.51 0.78 13.69
C GLU A 59 5.60 -0.19 12.51
N PRO A 60 4.57 -0.24 11.64
CA PRO A 60 4.56 -1.16 10.52
C PRO A 60 5.60 -0.75 9.49
N PHE A 61 6.18 -1.75 8.81
CA PHE A 61 7.12 -1.52 7.73
C PHE A 61 6.95 -2.57 6.63
N TYR A 62 7.59 -2.35 5.48
CA TYR A 62 7.61 -3.32 4.39
C TYR A 62 9.03 -3.72 4.03
N LEU A 63 9.19 -4.94 3.52
CA LEU A 63 10.42 -5.43 2.90
C LEU A 63 10.10 -6.06 1.56
N VAL A 64 11.02 -5.96 0.60
CA VAL A 64 10.96 -6.72 -0.64
C VAL A 64 12.11 -7.70 -0.64
N GLU A 65 11.78 -8.99 -0.66
CA GLU A 65 12.74 -10.07 -0.85
C GLU A 65 12.79 -10.43 -2.33
N GLU A 66 13.98 -10.52 -2.90
CA GLU A 66 14.19 -10.96 -4.27
C GLU A 66 15.00 -12.25 -4.28
N ASN A 67 14.50 -13.26 -4.97
CA ASN A 67 15.24 -14.48 -5.26
C ASN A 67 15.43 -14.64 -6.77
N GLU A 68 16.04 -15.75 -7.21
CA GLU A 68 16.33 -15.98 -8.62
C GLU A 68 15.05 -16.04 -9.49
N VAL A 69 13.93 -16.48 -8.91
CA VAL A 69 12.69 -16.83 -9.61
C VAL A 69 11.60 -15.77 -9.43
N GLU A 70 11.52 -15.12 -8.27
CA GLU A 70 10.40 -14.27 -7.86
C GLU A 70 10.84 -13.11 -6.95
N SER A 71 9.95 -12.13 -6.83
CA SER A 71 10.03 -11.06 -5.84
C SER A 71 8.85 -11.19 -4.89
N ILE A 72 9.06 -11.02 -3.59
CA ILE A 72 8.03 -11.13 -2.56
C ILE A 72 8.01 -9.82 -1.76
N LEU A 73 6.84 -9.19 -1.72
CA LEU A 73 6.58 -8.06 -0.83
C LEU A 73 6.08 -8.59 0.51
N HIS A 74 6.82 -8.31 1.58
CA HIS A 74 6.43 -8.53 2.96
C HIS A 74 5.96 -7.23 3.59
N ILE A 75 4.82 -7.26 4.27
CA ILE A 75 4.30 -6.17 5.10
C ILE A 75 4.19 -6.67 6.53
N TYR A 76 4.94 -6.03 7.41
CA TYR A 76 5.02 -6.37 8.82
C TYR A 76 4.04 -5.52 9.61
N LYS A 77 3.00 -6.16 10.15
CA LYS A 77 1.94 -5.47 10.90
C LYS A 77 2.07 -5.61 12.42
N GLY A 78 3.02 -6.42 12.87
CA GLY A 78 3.23 -6.80 14.26
C GLY A 78 4.32 -7.86 14.37
N ASP A 79 4.53 -8.38 15.58
CA ASP A 79 5.58 -9.39 15.86
C ASP A 79 5.29 -10.76 15.20
N SER A 80 4.01 -11.10 15.04
CA SER A 80 3.58 -12.43 14.54
C SER A 80 2.75 -12.39 13.26
N GLU A 81 2.21 -11.24 12.87
CA GLU A 81 1.29 -11.13 11.73
C GLU A 81 1.88 -10.31 10.58
N ASN A 82 2.17 -11.00 9.47
CA ASN A 82 2.72 -10.40 8.27
C ASN A 82 1.91 -10.79 7.03
N ILE A 83 1.84 -9.89 6.05
CA ILE A 83 1.29 -10.16 4.73
C ILE A 83 2.46 -10.41 3.78
N SER A 84 2.39 -11.46 2.98
CA SER A 84 3.38 -11.74 1.93
C SER A 84 2.69 -11.85 0.58
N LEU A 85 3.11 -11.04 -0.39
CA LEU A 85 2.55 -10.98 -1.73
C LEU A 85 3.62 -11.31 -2.75
N LEU A 86 3.32 -12.25 -3.65
CA LEU A 86 4.13 -12.50 -4.82
C LEU A 86 3.98 -11.31 -5.79
N ILE A 87 5.11 -10.72 -6.19
CA ILE A 87 5.16 -9.58 -7.10
C ILE A 87 6.05 -9.89 -8.30
N ASP A 88 5.82 -9.18 -9.41
CA ASP A 88 6.64 -9.37 -10.60
C ASP A 88 8.07 -8.91 -10.32
N LYS A 89 9.06 -9.72 -10.73
CA LYS A 89 10.47 -9.37 -10.63
C LYS A 89 10.79 -8.19 -11.56
N ARG A 90 10.79 -6.99 -11.00
CA ARG A 90 11.00 -5.72 -11.70
C ARG A 90 11.71 -4.73 -10.79
N GLU A 91 12.54 -3.90 -11.40
CA GLU A 91 13.23 -2.83 -10.68
C GLU A 91 12.21 -1.87 -10.06
N ILE A 92 12.34 -1.61 -8.76
CA ILE A 92 11.45 -0.72 -8.01
C ILE A 92 11.90 0.73 -8.22
N ASP A 93 10.94 1.58 -8.58
CA ASP A 93 11.11 3.02 -8.67
C ASP A 93 10.96 3.63 -7.27
N MET A 94 12.08 3.75 -6.55
CA MET A 94 12.10 4.28 -5.18
C MET A 94 11.66 5.75 -5.09
N GLU A 95 11.71 6.52 -6.19
CA GLU A 95 11.24 7.92 -6.19
C GLU A 95 9.72 8.03 -6.23
N LYS A 96 9.04 6.97 -6.70
CA LYS A 96 7.56 6.92 -6.82
C LYS A 96 6.93 5.96 -5.84
N THR A 97 7.73 5.08 -5.27
CA THR A 97 7.33 4.22 -4.17
C THR A 97 7.17 5.05 -2.90
N PHE A 98 6.13 4.77 -2.12
CA PHE A 98 5.97 5.34 -0.80
C PHE A 98 5.24 4.38 0.12
N ASP A 99 5.46 4.56 1.41
CA ASP A 99 4.68 3.98 2.48
C ASP A 99 4.21 5.08 3.45
N TYR A 100 3.13 4.81 4.17
CA TYR A 100 2.54 5.76 5.10
C TYR A 100 1.74 5.02 6.17
N PHE A 101 1.99 5.35 7.44
CA PHE A 101 1.21 4.87 8.57
C PHE A 101 0.35 5.99 9.17
N ASP A 102 -0.98 5.81 9.13
CA ASP A 102 -1.93 6.64 9.83
C ASP A 102 -2.20 6.05 11.23
N ALA A 103 -1.55 6.60 12.25
CA ALA A 103 -1.74 6.16 13.64
C ALA A 103 -3.14 6.46 14.20
N THR A 104 -3.90 7.39 13.61
CA THR A 104 -5.26 7.72 14.07
C THR A 104 -6.26 6.67 13.61
N LEU A 105 -6.10 6.20 12.37
CA LEU A 105 -6.94 5.16 11.77
C LEU A 105 -6.38 3.76 11.96
N SER A 106 -5.15 3.66 12.45
CA SER A 106 -4.36 2.42 12.48
C SER A 106 -4.28 1.74 11.12
N ILE A 107 -3.99 2.51 10.06
CA ILE A 107 -3.89 2.01 8.69
C ILE A 107 -2.48 2.22 8.17
N TYR A 108 -1.86 1.14 7.70
CA TYR A 108 -0.60 1.18 6.97
C TYR A 108 -0.84 1.03 5.47
N THR A 109 -0.21 1.89 4.68
CA THR A 109 -0.33 1.96 3.23
C THR A 109 1.04 1.78 2.60
N VAL A 110 1.16 0.92 1.59
CA VAL A 110 2.36 0.72 0.78
C VAL A 110 1.97 0.84 -0.69
N SER A 111 2.65 1.72 -1.42
CA SER A 111 2.50 1.88 -2.86
C SER A 111 3.85 1.63 -3.53
N LEU A 112 4.09 0.38 -3.95
CA LEU A 112 5.29 0.00 -4.70
C LEU A 112 5.09 0.28 -6.18
N VAL A 113 6.00 1.04 -6.78
CA VAL A 113 5.97 1.36 -8.22
C VAL A 113 7.17 0.71 -8.89
N PHE A 114 6.94 0.06 -10.02
CA PHE A 114 8.00 -0.53 -10.84
C PHE A 114 8.49 0.47 -11.89
N ARG A 115 9.79 0.46 -12.18
CA ARG A 115 10.34 1.20 -13.31
C ARG A 115 9.78 0.65 -14.61
N SER A 116 9.47 1.55 -15.53
CA SER A 116 9.06 1.16 -16.87
C SER A 116 10.26 0.52 -17.58
N THR A 117 10.13 -0.74 -17.96
CA THR A 117 11.00 -1.35 -18.96
C THR A 117 10.71 -0.65 -20.29
N ARG A 118 11.47 0.41 -20.60
CA ARG A 118 11.52 0.93 -21.96
C ARG A 118 12.17 -0.15 -22.82
N ASN A 119 11.38 -0.80 -23.68
CA ASN A 119 11.89 -1.47 -24.87
C ASN A 119 12.44 -0.44 -25.85
#